data_AF-A0A2S5KYG5-F1
#
_entry.id   AF-A0A2S5KYG5-F1
#
_cell.length_a   1.000
_cell.length_b   1.000
_cell.length_c   1.000
_cell.angle_alpha   90.00
_cell.angle_beta   90.00
_cell.angle_gamma   90.00
#
_symmetry.space_group_name_H-M   'P 1'
#
loop_
_entity.id
_entity.type
_entity.pdbx_description
1 polymer ?
#
loop_
_entity_poly.entity_id
_entity_poly.type
_entity_poly.pdbx_seq_one_letter_code
_entity_poly.pdbx_strand_id
1 'polypeptide(L)' 'MMFDWKKFADQQQQSKPPSKQELELRLIEMLRTIYDPELPVNIYDLGLVYKLETEASGRVNVTMT' A
#
# COMPACT_ATOMS: atom_id res chain seq x y z
N MET A 1 41.19 -15.58 -14.76
CA MET A 1 39.97 -14.76 -14.91
C MET A 1 39.04 -15.13 -13.76
N MET A 2 38.84 -14.21 -12.81
CA MET A 2 38.05 -14.43 -11.60
C MET A 2 36.70 -13.77 -11.83
N PHE A 3 35.65 -14.58 -11.98
CA PHE A 3 34.29 -14.06 -12.08
C PHE A 3 33.91 -13.50 -10.69
N ASP A 4 33.64 -12.19 -10.62
CA ASP A 4 33.25 -11.47 -9.40
C ASP A 4 31.83 -11.88 -8.95
N TRP A 5 31.67 -13.11 -8.47
CA TRP A 5 30.40 -13.65 -7.95
C TRP A 5 29.85 -12.83 -6.77
N LYS A 6 30.72 -12.09 -6.05
CA LYS A 6 30.33 -11.21 -4.94
C LYS A 6 29.35 -10.11 -5.35
N LYS A 7 29.37 -9.66 -6.61
CA LYS A 7 28.44 -8.61 -7.07
C LYS A 7 27.01 -9.11 -7.26
N PHE A 8 26.83 -10.41 -7.49
CA PHE A 8 25.50 -11.02 -7.64
C PHE A 8 24.87 -11.37 -6.30
N ALA A 9 25.67 -11.64 -5.26
CA ALA A 9 25.18 -11.91 -3.91
C ALA A 9 24.56 -10.67 -3.24
N ASP A 10 25.04 -9.46 -3.58
CA ASP A 10 24.48 -8.18 -3.11
C ASP A 10 23.22 -7.73 -3.87
N GLN A 11 22.85 -8.42 -4.95
CA GLN A 11 21.65 -8.09 -5.75
C GLN A 11 20.39 -8.84 -5.29
N GLN A 12 20.44 -9.55 -4.17
CA GLN A 12 19.21 -10.00 -3.53
C GLN A 12 18.50 -8.76 -2.99
N GLN A 13 17.57 -8.23 -3.80
CA GLN A 13 16.68 -7.15 -3.41
C GLN A 13 16.17 -7.44 -2.02
N GLN A 14 16.70 -6.67 -1.07
CA GLN A 14 16.36 -6.75 0.32
C GLN A 14 14.89 -6.32 0.37
N SER A 15 13.97 -7.30 0.31
CA SER A 15 12.53 -7.05 0.38
C SER A 15 12.23 -6.70 1.83
N LYS A 16 12.64 -5.50 2.23
CA LYS A 16 12.26 -4.90 3.49
C LYS A 16 10.73 -4.87 3.48
N PRO A 17 10.07 -5.36 4.55
CA PRO A 17 8.62 -5.26 4.61
C PRO A 17 8.25 -3.78 4.42
N PRO A 18 7.22 -3.49 3.62
CA PRO A 18 6.80 -2.12 3.38
C PRO A 18 6.52 -1.46 4.74
N SER A 19 7.03 -0.26 4.91
CA SER A 19 6.74 0.54 6.09
C SER A 19 5.23 0.80 6.18
N LYS A 20 4.75 1.09 7.40
CA LYS A 20 3.35 1.43 7.63
C LYS A 20 2.87 2.55 6.69
N GLN A 21 3.69 3.56 6.48
CA GLN A 21 3.40 4.69 5.60
C GLN A 21 3.25 4.25 4.14
N GLU A 22 4.12 3.36 3.65
CA GLU A 22 4.00 2.80 2.29
C GLU A 22 2.73 1.97 2.12
N LEU A 23 2.31 1.23 3.15
CA LEU A 23 1.04 0.50 3.15
C LEU A 23 -0.16 1.46 3.12
N GLU A 24 -0.14 2.51 3.95
CA GLU A 24 -1.19 3.52 3.98
C GLU A 24 -1.31 4.23 2.63
N LEU A 25 -0.21 4.62 2.00
CA LEU A 25 -0.21 5.24 0.67
C LEU A 25 -0.83 4.31 -0.39
N ARG A 26 -0.40 3.05 -0.43
CA ARG A 26 -0.97 2.05 -1.35
C ARG A 26 -2.46 1.86 -1.13
N LEU A 27 -2.92 1.83 0.12
CA LEU A 27 -4.34 1.71 0.43
C LEU A 27 -5.13 2.93 -0.05
N ILE A 28 -4.62 4.14 0.15
CA ILE A 28 -5.24 5.37 -0.35
C ILE A 28 -5.34 5.35 -1.87
N GLU A 29 -4.28 4.94 -2.57
CA GLU A 29 -4.31 4.80 -4.03
C GLU A 29 -5.39 3.81 -4.48
N MET A 30 -5.51 2.66 -3.81
CA MET A 30 -6.55 1.68 -4.12
C MET A 30 -7.95 2.23 -3.83
N LEU A 31 -8.17 2.92 -2.71
CA LEU A 31 -9.47 3.52 -2.38
C LEU A 31 -9.88 4.60 -3.37
N ARG A 32 -8.91 5.35 -3.94
CA ARG A 32 -9.15 6.32 -5.02
C ARG A 32 -9.62 5.69 -6.33
N THR A 33 -9.38 4.38 -6.54
CA THR A 33 -9.91 3.66 -7.71
C THR A 33 -11.35 3.19 -7.55
N ILE A 34 -11.89 3.28 -6.34
CA ILE A 34 -13.28 2.91 -6.05
C ILE A 34 -14.14 4.16 -6.17
N TYR A 35 -15.02 4.15 -7.15
CA TYR A 35 -15.93 5.26 -7.47
C TYR A 35 -17.32 4.99 -6.92
N ASP A 36 -18.00 6.06 -6.51
CA ASP A 36 -19.40 5.99 -6.18
C ASP A 36 -20.23 5.69 -7.45
N PRO A 37 -21.21 4.77 -7.41
CA PRO A 37 -21.99 4.41 -8.60
C PRO A 37 -22.98 5.51 -9.03
N GLU A 38 -23.34 6.43 -8.14
CA GLU A 38 -24.27 7.53 -8.41
C GLU A 38 -23.53 8.82 -8.83
N LEU A 39 -22.30 9.02 -8.35
CA LEU A 39 -21.46 10.18 -8.64
C LEU A 39 -20.09 9.75 -9.19
N PRO A 40 -19.59 10.32 -10.30
CA PRO A 40 -18.31 9.95 -10.92
C PRO A 40 -17.09 10.51 -10.16
N VAL A 41 -17.05 10.28 -8.85
CA VAL A 41 -16.03 10.75 -7.91
C VAL A 41 -15.69 9.58 -6.97
N ASN A 42 -14.46 9.54 -6.48
CA ASN A 42 -13.99 8.43 -5.65
C ASN A 42 -14.37 8.57 -4.18
N ILE A 43 -14.54 7.43 -3.50
CA ILE A 43 -15.00 7.36 -2.10
C ILE A 43 -14.04 8.04 -1.11
N TYR A 44 -12.76 8.15 -1.46
CA TYR A 44 -11.74 8.79 -0.63
C TYR A 44 -11.89 10.31 -0.66
N ASP A 45 -12.00 10.90 -1.85
CA ASP A 45 -12.16 12.34 -2.03
C ASP A 45 -13.58 12.82 -1.62
N LEU A 46 -14.58 11.92 -1.58
CA LEU A 46 -15.89 12.18 -0.96
C LEU A 46 -15.84 12.26 0.57
N GLY A 47 -14.78 11.74 1.20
CA GLY A 47 -14.69 11.65 2.64
C GLY A 47 -15.58 10.56 3.27
N LEU A 48 -15.94 9.50 2.52
CA LEU A 48 -16.70 8.35 3.04
C LEU A 48 -15.85 7.41 3.90
N VAL A 49 -14.53 7.53 3.82
CA VAL A 49 -13.58 6.74 4.60
C VAL A 49 -13.15 7.54 5.84
N TYR A 50 -13.62 7.14 7.02
CA TYR A 50 -13.32 7.86 8.27
C TYR A 50 -12.01 7.43 8.93
N LYS A 51 -11.68 6.13 8.81
CA LYS A 51 -10.56 5.55 9.54
C LYS A 51 -9.94 4.40 8.75
N LEU A 52 -8.61 4.41 8.71
CA LEU A 52 -7.77 3.35 8.18
C LEU A 52 -6.80 2.92 9.29
N GLU A 53 -6.88 1.66 9.71
CA GLU A 53 -5.99 1.09 10.71
C GLU A 53 -5.27 -0.13 10.13
N THR A 54 -3.95 -0.03 10.03
CA THR A 54 -3.09 -1.13 9.60
C THR A 54 -2.44 -1.79 10.81
N GLU A 55 -2.66 -3.09 10.97
CA GLU A 55 -2.03 -3.92 11.99
C GLU A 55 -0.69 -4.50 11.50
N ALA A 56 0.22 -4.80 12.44
CA ALA A 56 1.50 -5.45 12.11
C ALA A 56 1.36 -6.85 11.50
N SER A 57 0.17 -7.47 11.66
CA SER A 57 -0.22 -8.75 11.05
C SER A 57 -0.52 -8.64 9.54
N GLY A 58 -0.58 -7.42 8.98
CA GLY A 58 -1.02 -7.17 7.62
C GLY A 58 -2.54 -7.02 7.48
N ARG A 59 -3.29 -7.06 8.59
CA ARG A 59 -4.73 -6.75 8.58
C ARG A 59 -4.96 -5.25 8.43
N VAL A 60 -5.93 -4.89 7.61
CA VAL A 60 -6.35 -3.50 7.39
C VAL A 60 -7.82 -3.39 7.77
N ASN A 61 -8.13 -2.53 8.72
CA ASN A 61 -9.49 -2.20 9.10
C ASN A 61 -9.87 -0.85 8.49
N VAL A 62 -10.98 -0.83 7.76
CA VAL A 62 -11.52 0.37 7.12
C VAL A 62 -12.89 0.65 7.73
N THR A 63 -13.07 1.85 8.29
CA THR A 63 -14.37 2.29 8.81
C THR A 63 -15.03 3.24 7.81
N MET A 64 -16.21 2.85 7.34
CA MET A 64 -17.09 3.59 6.43
C MET A 64 -18.48 3.70 7.07
N THR A 65 -19.29 4.67 6.64
CA THR A 65 -20.73 4.74 6.95
C THR A 65 -21.53 3.82 6.03
#